data_AF-A0A8C5YQL9-F1
#
_entry.id   AF-A0A8C5YQL9-F1
#
_cell.length_a   1.000
_cell.length_b   1.000
_cell.length_c   1.000
_cell.angle_alpha   90.00
_cell.angle_beta   90.00
_cell.angle_gamma   90.00
#
_symmetry.space_group_name_H-M   'P 1'
#
loop_
_entity.id
_entity.type
_entity.pdbx_description
1 polymer ?
#
loop_
_entity_poly.entity_id
_entity_poly.type
_entity_poly.pdbx_seq_one_letter_code
_entity_poly.pdbx_strand_id
1 'polypeptide(L)'
;MIPRGRPVTIVCRAPAGFEDSRLEKEGSSQIWDKKNSSPSEREARFLFPSMSEDTAGRYRCRYLKSTWSELSEDLRLVLSREDVTQVTTPVPAQPSGRHTGTGVKQVSSVETTMISTGAAGTWREGAMTYPAPLRMWPQGRDVAPGR
;
A
#
# COMPACT_ATOMS: atom_id res chain seq x y z
N MET A 1 2.13 -16.93 -1.12
CA MET A 1 3.48 -16.36 -0.86
C MET A 1 3.88 -15.55 -2.09
N ILE A 2 4.57 -14.43 -1.90
CA ILE A 2 4.97 -13.53 -2.99
C ILE A 2 6.50 -13.53 -3.08
N PRO A 3 7.10 -13.84 -4.25
CA PRO A 3 8.55 -13.83 -4.39
C PRO A 3 9.17 -12.44 -4.16
N ARG A 4 10.40 -12.42 -3.66
CA ARG A 4 11.16 -11.18 -3.47
C ARG A 4 11.28 -10.40 -4.77
N GLY A 5 11.24 -9.07 -4.70
CA GLY A 5 11.36 -8.21 -5.88
C GLY A 5 10.08 -8.04 -6.70
N ARG A 6 9.02 -8.79 -6.41
CA ARG A 6 7.75 -8.69 -7.15
C ARG A 6 6.91 -7.52 -6.65
N PRO A 7 6.29 -6.73 -7.54
CA PRO A 7 5.36 -5.71 -7.11
C PRO A 7 4.09 -6.34 -6.53
N VAL A 8 3.59 -5.75 -5.45
CA VAL A 8 2.31 -6.13 -4.83
C VAL A 8 1.44 -4.90 -4.71
N THR A 9 0.17 -5.05 -5.07
CA THR A 9 -0.84 -4.01 -4.88
C THR A 9 -1.83 -4.45 -3.82
N ILE A 10 -1.91 -3.70 -2.73
CA ILE A 10 -2.93 -3.88 -1.70
C ILE A 10 -4.13 -3.00 -2.05
N VAL A 11 -5.31 -3.59 -2.10
CA VAL A 11 -6.56 -2.91 -2.43
C VAL A 11 -7.49 -2.90 -1.22
N CYS A 12 -7.73 -1.71 -0.67
CA CYS A 12 -8.74 -1.51 0.36
C CYS A 12 -10.08 -1.19 -0.32
N ARG A 13 -11.13 -1.99 -0.08
CA ARG A 13 -12.48 -1.67 -0.52
C ARG A 13 -13.25 -0.93 0.55
N ALA A 14 -13.91 0.16 0.17
CA ALA A 14 -14.73 1.02 1.02
C ALA A 14 -16.05 1.39 0.32
N PRO A 15 -17.10 1.78 1.06
CA PRO A 15 -18.33 2.32 0.48
C PRO A 15 -18.06 3.56 -0.36
N ALA A 16 -18.87 3.79 -1.40
CA ALA A 16 -18.75 4.99 -2.24
C ALA A 16 -18.86 6.28 -1.40
N GLY A 17 -18.07 7.28 -1.79
CA GLY A 17 -18.00 8.56 -1.10
C GLY A 17 -17.29 8.51 0.26
N PHE A 18 -16.33 7.61 0.46
CA PHE A 18 -15.32 7.79 1.50
C PHE A 18 -14.44 9.00 1.16
N GLU A 19 -13.87 9.67 2.15
CA GLU A 19 -12.97 10.82 1.98
C GLU A 19 -11.52 10.34 1.84
N ASP A 20 -11.06 9.54 2.81
CA ASP A 20 -9.71 9.00 2.86
C ASP A 20 -9.74 7.49 3.13
N SER A 21 -8.77 6.77 2.60
CA SER A 21 -8.48 5.39 2.96
C SER A 21 -7.09 5.31 3.55
N ARG A 22 -6.96 4.57 4.65
CA ARG A 22 -5.71 4.35 5.38
C ARG A 22 -5.38 2.87 5.39
N LEU A 23 -4.13 2.56 5.06
CA LEU A 23 -3.52 1.24 5.19
C LEU A 23 -2.48 1.27 6.31
N GLU A 24 -2.53 0.28 7.18
CA GLU A 24 -1.64 0.14 8.34
C GLU A 24 -0.98 -1.22 8.33
N LYS A 25 0.31 -1.25 8.67
CA LYS A 25 1.05 -2.49 8.90
C LYS A 25 1.18 -2.73 10.40
N GLU A 26 0.75 -3.90 10.87
CA GLU A 26 0.86 -4.30 12.27
C GLU A 26 2.33 -4.27 12.73
N GLY A 27 2.57 -3.70 13.92
CA GLY A 27 3.92 -3.59 14.48
C GLY A 27 4.81 -2.53 13.81
N SER A 28 4.27 -1.73 12.90
CA SER A 28 4.97 -0.62 12.25
C SER A 28 4.28 0.71 12.55
N SER A 29 5.05 1.80 12.60
CA SER A 29 4.51 3.17 12.62
C SER A 29 4.18 3.69 11.22
N GLN A 30 4.45 2.90 10.18
CA GLN A 30 4.21 3.29 8.80
C GLN A 30 2.72 3.23 8.45
N ILE A 31 2.23 4.35 7.91
CA ILE A 31 0.84 4.56 7.52
C ILE A 31 0.84 5.03 6.07
N TRP A 32 -0.04 4.45 5.26
CA TRP A 32 -0.27 4.92 3.89
C TRP A 32 -1.69 5.44 3.75
N ASP A 33 -1.82 6.71 3.41
CA ASP A 33 -3.11 7.35 3.17
C ASP A 33 -3.34 7.60 1.68
N LYS A 34 -4.57 7.41 1.25
CA LYS A 34 -5.02 7.72 -0.10
C LYS A 34 -6.37 8.40 -0.04
N LYS A 35 -6.43 9.63 -0.55
CA LYS A 35 -7.69 10.35 -0.71
C LYS A 35 -8.52 9.69 -1.80
N ASN A 36 -9.83 9.76 -1.63
CA ASN A 36 -10.74 9.39 -2.67
C ASN A 36 -10.59 10.36 -3.87
N SER A 37 -10.40 9.80 -5.06
CA SER A 37 -10.26 10.54 -6.30
C SER A 37 -11.62 10.87 -6.95
N SER A 38 -12.68 10.13 -6.62
CA SER A 38 -14.03 10.40 -7.13
C SER A 38 -15.15 9.89 -6.22
N PRO A 39 -16.32 10.54 -6.14
CA PRO A 39 -17.43 10.08 -5.30
C PRO A 39 -17.89 8.63 -5.60
N SER A 40 -17.62 8.13 -6.80
CA SER A 40 -17.93 6.75 -7.24
C SER A 40 -16.81 5.74 -6.97
N GLU A 41 -15.60 6.18 -6.63
CA GLU A 41 -14.49 5.29 -6.27
C GLU A 41 -14.85 4.53 -4.99
N ARG A 42 -14.55 3.23 -5.00
CA ARG A 42 -14.81 2.29 -3.90
C ARG A 42 -13.56 1.53 -3.49
N GLU A 43 -12.43 1.82 -4.13
CA GLU A 43 -11.18 1.11 -3.93
C GLU A 43 -10.03 2.09 -3.76
N ALA A 44 -9.25 1.93 -2.69
CA ALA A 44 -7.96 2.57 -2.56
C ALA A 44 -6.85 1.55 -2.84
N ARG A 45 -6.00 1.86 -3.82
CA ARG A 45 -4.90 1.00 -4.28
C ARG A 45 -3.56 1.54 -3.79
N PHE A 46 -2.82 0.70 -3.06
CA PHE A 46 -1.49 0.96 -2.51
C PHE A 46 -0.49 0.03 -3.19
N LEU A 47 0.43 0.62 -3.96
CA LEU A 47 1.44 -0.12 -4.71
C LEU A 47 2.75 -0.19 -3.90
N PHE A 48 3.21 -1.42 -3.67
CA PHE A 48 4.55 -1.71 -3.18
C PHE A 48 5.38 -2.23 -4.36
N PRO A 49 6.36 -1.47 -4.86
CA PRO A 49 7.08 -1.82 -6.08
C PRO A 49 7.88 -3.13 -5.99
N SER A 50 8.26 -3.52 -4.79
CA SER A 50 9.11 -4.68 -4.53
C SER A 50 8.75 -5.34 -3.22
N MET A 51 8.40 -6.63 -3.28
CA MET A 51 8.20 -7.45 -2.10
C MET A 51 9.54 -7.72 -1.41
N SER A 52 9.64 -7.37 -0.14
CA SER A 52 10.81 -7.58 0.73
C SER A 52 10.38 -8.11 2.09
N GLU A 53 11.35 -8.37 2.97
CA GLU A 53 11.09 -8.70 4.38
C GLU A 53 10.36 -7.55 5.09
N ASP A 54 10.70 -6.30 4.78
CA ASP A 54 10.01 -5.12 5.30
C ASP A 54 8.58 -4.98 4.78
N THR A 55 8.27 -5.52 3.60
CA THR A 55 6.91 -5.53 3.05
C THR A 55 6.12 -6.74 3.51
N ALA A 56 6.78 -7.81 3.97
CA ALA A 56 6.12 -8.94 4.58
C ALA A 56 5.53 -8.54 5.94
N GLY A 57 4.33 -9.02 6.23
CA GLY A 57 3.63 -8.71 7.47
C GLY A 57 2.13 -8.71 7.33
N ARG A 58 1.46 -8.21 8.37
CA ARG A 58 0.01 -8.13 8.45
C ARG A 58 -0.43 -6.69 8.23
N TYR A 59 -1.42 -6.53 7.37
CA TYR A 59 -1.96 -5.25 6.96
C TYR A 59 -3.44 -5.16 7.30
N ARG A 60 -3.91 -3.96 7.61
CA ARG A 60 -5.33 -3.65 7.84
C ARG A 60 -5.68 -2.31 7.21
N CYS A 61 -6.90 -2.20 6.69
CA CYS A 61 -7.43 -0.97 6.13
C CYS A 61 -8.49 -0.35 7.04
N ARG A 62 -8.66 0.96 6.92
CA ARG A 62 -9.86 1.68 7.37
C ARG A 62 -10.12 2.87 6.46
N TYR A 63 -11.35 3.36 6.42
CA TYR A 63 -11.71 4.53 5.64
C TYR A 63 -12.32 5.62 6.52
N LEU A 64 -12.21 6.86 6.07
CA LEU A 64 -12.82 8.04 6.66
C LEU A 64 -14.04 8.43 5.82
N LYS A 65 -15.16 8.77 6.48
CA LYS A 65 -16.30 9.41 5.82
C LYS A 65 -16.84 10.58 6.64
N SER A 66 -17.21 10.30 7.87
CA SER A 66 -17.49 11.32 8.90
C SER A 66 -16.65 11.04 10.14
N THR A 67 -16.45 9.74 10.41
CA THR A 67 -15.49 9.21 11.35
C THR A 67 -14.69 8.10 10.67
N TRP A 68 -13.59 7.69 11.30
CA TRP A 68 -12.85 6.51 10.88
C TRP A 68 -13.71 5.25 11.09
N SER A 69 -13.69 4.36 10.10
CA SER A 69 -14.26 3.03 10.23
C SER A 69 -13.44 2.17 11.20
N GLU A 70 -14.02 1.04 11.61
CA GLU A 70 -13.24 -0.06 12.18
C GLU A 70 -12.15 -0.53 11.20
N LEU A 71 -11.11 -1.15 11.76
CA LEU A 71 -10.08 -1.80 10.96
C LEU A 71 -10.66 -3.05 10.28
N SER A 72 -10.23 -3.29 9.06
CA SER A 72 -10.62 -4.48 8.30
C SER A 72 -10.05 -5.77 8.89
N GLU A 73 -10.54 -6.88 8.34
CA GLU A 73 -9.86 -8.17 8.45
C GLU A 73 -8.40 -8.06 8.04
N ASP A 74 -7.58 -8.93 8.63
CA ASP A 74 -6.16 -8.89 8.42
C ASP A 74 -5.73 -9.49 7.09
N LEU A 75 -4.85 -8.77 6.38
CA LEU A 75 -4.18 -9.29 5.22
C LEU A 75 -2.72 -9.64 5.52
N ARG A 76 -2.38 -10.91 5.41
CA ARG A 76 -1.00 -11.38 5.55
C ARG A 76 -0.28 -11.45 4.21
N LEU A 77 0.74 -10.60 4.06
CA LEU A 77 1.72 -10.70 2.99
C LEU A 77 2.89 -11.55 3.46
N VAL A 78 3.09 -12.70 2.80
CA VAL A 78 4.14 -13.67 3.13
C VAL A 78 5.17 -13.68 2.01
N LEU A 79 6.43 -13.40 2.34
CA LEU A 79 7.55 -13.49 1.42
C LEU A 79 7.81 -14.95 1.04
N SER A 80 7.92 -15.24 -0.25
CA SER A 80 8.45 -16.52 -0.72
C SER A 80 9.98 -16.46 -0.68
N ARG A 81 10.61 -17.51 -0.15
CA ARG A 81 12.07 -17.70 -0.18
C ARG A 81 12.57 -18.20 -1.54
N GLU A 82 11.67 -18.47 -2.47
CA GLU A 82 12.03 -18.73 -3.85
C GLU A 82 12.56 -17.43 -4.45
N ASP A 83 13.89 -17.30 -4.46
CA ASP A 83 14.56 -16.28 -5.26
C ASP A 83 14.05 -16.45 -6.68
N VAL A 84 13.45 -15.39 -7.22
CA VAL A 84 13.31 -15.29 -8.66
C VAL A 84 14.72 -15.08 -9.18
N THR A 85 15.48 -16.16 -9.33
CA THR A 85 16.62 -16.19 -10.21
C THR A 85 16.02 -15.86 -11.57
N GLN A 86 16.05 -14.58 -11.96
CA GLN A 86 15.89 -14.21 -13.36
C GLN A 86 17.10 -14.83 -14.06
N VAL A 87 17.02 -16.12 -14.34
CA VAL A 87 17.93 -16.79 -15.26
C VAL A 87 17.55 -16.23 -16.62
N THR A 88 18.09 -15.06 -16.91
CA THR A 88 18.28 -14.64 -18.29
C THR A 88 19.39 -15.56 -18.79
N THR A 89 19.01 -16.75 -19.24
CA THR A 89 19.92 -17.67 -19.92
C THR A 89 20.64 -16.88 -21.01
N PRO A 90 21.98 -16.80 -21.02
CA PRO A 90 22.69 -16.32 -22.19
C PRO A 90 22.44 -17.32 -23.32
N VAL A 91 21.61 -16.95 -24.29
CA VAL A 91 21.46 -17.73 -25.52
C VAL A 91 22.83 -17.78 -26.20
N PRO A 92 23.36 -18.95 -26.60
CA PRO A 92 24.62 -19.02 -27.32
C PRO A 92 24.48 -18.24 -28.64
N ALA A 93 25.43 -17.34 -28.89
CA ALA A 93 25.46 -16.50 -30.07
C ALA A 93 25.46 -17.34 -31.35
N GLN A 94 24.50 -17.08 -32.26
CA GLN A 94 24.70 -17.18 -33.71
C GLN A 94 23.74 -16.22 -34.45
N PRO A 95 24.09 -15.77 -35.68
CA PRO A 95 23.89 -14.38 -36.09
C PRO A 95 22.72 -14.16 -37.05
N SER A 96 22.40 -12.88 -37.21
CA SER A 96 21.67 -12.26 -38.33
C SER A 96 20.16 -12.56 -38.42
N GLY A 97 19.37 -11.61 -37.90
CA GLY A 97 17.92 -11.57 -38.09
C GLY A 97 17.31 -10.41 -37.32
N ARG A 98 16.98 -9.33 -38.01
CA ARG A 98 16.37 -8.11 -37.47
C ARG A 98 14.97 -8.44 -36.92
N HIS A 99 14.82 -8.37 -35.60
CA HIS A 99 13.53 -8.33 -34.93
C HIS A 99 13.43 -7.03 -34.13
N THR A 100 12.75 -6.03 -34.69
CA THR A 100 12.23 -4.88 -33.94
C THR A 100 11.11 -5.40 -33.03
N GLY A 101 11.49 -5.83 -31.82
CA GLY A 101 10.60 -6.41 -30.82
C GLY A 101 10.26 -5.39 -29.73
N THR A 102 9.11 -4.77 -29.88
CA THR A 102 8.38 -3.93 -28.93
C THR A 102 8.28 -4.55 -27.53
N GLY A 103 8.68 -3.79 -26.50
CA GLY A 103 8.14 -3.78 -25.13
C GLY A 103 8.04 -5.10 -24.34
N VAL A 104 8.98 -5.34 -23.43
CA VAL A 104 8.77 -6.29 -22.32
C VAL A 104 7.89 -5.62 -21.26
N LYS A 105 6.57 -5.62 -21.43
CA LYS A 105 5.63 -5.31 -20.34
C LYS A 105 5.45 -6.55 -19.48
N GLN A 106 6.41 -6.87 -18.61
CA GLN A 106 6.16 -7.82 -17.54
C GLN A 106 5.56 -7.08 -16.33
N VAL A 107 4.26 -6.79 -16.40
CA VAL A 107 3.48 -6.30 -15.25
C VAL A 107 2.77 -7.49 -14.64
N SER A 108 3.48 -8.20 -13.78
CA SER A 108 2.89 -9.21 -12.91
C SER A 108 2.62 -8.59 -11.54
N SER A 109 1.55 -7.80 -11.44
CA SER A 109 1.05 -7.29 -10.17
C SER A 109 0.20 -8.36 -9.51
N VAL A 110 0.58 -8.82 -8.32
CA VAL A 110 -0.34 -9.61 -7.48
C VAL A 110 -1.29 -8.62 -6.82
N GLU A 111 -2.58 -8.68 -7.17
CA GLU A 111 -3.62 -7.88 -6.53
C GLU A 111 -4.16 -8.61 -5.32
N THR A 112 -4.21 -7.94 -4.17
CA THR A 112 -4.78 -8.51 -2.96
C THR A 112 -5.85 -7.59 -2.40
N THR A 113 -7.07 -8.12 -2.24
CA THR A 113 -8.24 -7.33 -1.84
C THR A 113 -8.57 -7.52 -0.36
N MET A 114 -8.73 -6.40 0.36
CA MET A 114 -9.33 -6.37 1.70
C MET A 114 -10.75 -5.80 1.64
N ILE A 115 -11.67 -6.42 2.39
CA ILE A 115 -13.04 -5.95 2.54
C ILE A 115 -13.15 -5.31 3.92
N SER A 116 -13.44 -4.01 3.97
CA SER A 116 -13.82 -3.34 5.21
C SER A 116 -15.33 -3.53 5.43
N THR A 117 -15.74 -4.60 6.10
CA THR A 117 -17.13 -4.75 6.55
C THR A 117 -17.34 -3.86 7.76
N GLY A 118 -18.08 -2.77 7.61
CA GLY A 118 -18.61 -2.04 8.76
C GLY A 118 -19.75 -2.85 9.37
N ALA A 119 -19.52 -3.50 10.51
CA ALA A 119 -20.61 -4.08 11.26
C ALA A 119 -21.48 -2.93 11.83
N ALA A 120 -22.78 -2.96 11.56
CA ALA A 120 -23.76 -2.13 12.25
C ALA A 120 -23.93 -2.63 13.69
N GLY A 121 -22.91 -2.43 14.53
CA GLY A 121 -22.93 -2.72 15.97
C GLY A 121 -23.19 -1.43 16.74
N THR A 122 -24.20 -1.44 17.61
CA THR A 122 -24.52 -0.34 18.52
C THR A 122 -23.33 0.02 19.41
N TRP A 123 -22.72 1.18 19.21
CA TRP A 123 -21.68 1.70 20.08
C TRP A 123 -22.30 2.16 21.40
N ARG A 124 -21.91 1.54 22.52
CA ARG A 124 -22.06 2.19 23.83
C ARG A 124 -20.94 3.21 23.98
N GLU A 125 -21.30 4.40 24.44
CA GLU A 125 -20.38 5.48 24.73
C GLU A 125 -19.39 5.06 25.82
N GLY A 126 -18.16 4.73 25.41
CA GLY A 126 -17.03 4.50 26.28
C GLY A 126 -15.87 5.33 25.77
N ALA A 127 -15.52 6.39 26.50
CA ALA A 127 -14.50 7.36 26.15
C ALA A 127 -13.16 6.69 25.79
N MET A 128 -12.80 6.73 24.51
CA MET A 128 -11.48 6.38 24.01
C MET A 128 -10.73 7.67 23.70
N THR A 129 -10.09 8.21 24.73
CA THR A 129 -9.18 9.35 24.62
C THR A 129 -8.00 8.94 23.76
N TYR A 130 -8.02 9.28 22.46
CA TYR A 130 -6.82 9.20 21.62
C TYR A 130 -5.86 10.33 22.02
N PRO A 131 -4.56 10.06 22.24
CA PRO A 131 -3.59 11.14 22.40
C PRO A 131 -3.45 11.89 21.08
N ALA A 132 -3.52 13.23 21.16
CA ALA A 132 -3.28 14.12 20.03
C ALA A 132 -1.89 13.86 19.44
N PRO A 133 -1.73 13.80 18.10
CA PRO A 133 -0.40 13.75 17.51
C PRO A 133 0.29 15.09 17.74
N LEU A 134 1.47 15.03 18.36
CA LEU A 134 2.44 16.13 18.38
C LEU A 134 2.76 16.52 16.93
N ARG A 135 2.06 17.53 16.43
CA ARG A 135 2.60 18.44 15.41
C ARG A 135 3.86 19.04 16.00
N MET A 136 5.03 18.75 15.44
CA MET A 136 6.11 19.73 15.21
C MET A 136 7.05 19.18 14.14
N TRP A 137 6.85 19.60 12.89
CA TRP A 137 7.92 19.73 11.91
C TRP A 137 8.16 21.24 11.77
N PRO A 138 9.35 21.78 12.06
CA PRO A 138 9.69 23.11 11.59
C PRO A 138 10.20 23.01 10.14
N GLN A 139 9.40 23.55 9.22
CA GLN A 139 9.85 23.97 7.90
C GLN A 139 10.91 25.06 8.08
N GLY A 140 12.04 24.92 7.39
CA GLY A 140 13.09 25.93 7.38
C GLY A 140 12.71 27.17 6.56
N ARG A 141 13.15 28.33 7.04
CA ARG A 141 13.85 29.43 6.33
C ARG A 141 13.80 30.66 7.24
N ASP A 142 14.93 31.27 7.51
CA ASP A 142 15.12 32.70 7.22
C ASP A 142 16.60 33.10 7.28
N VAL A 143 16.97 33.90 6.29
CA VAL A 143 18.26 34.54 6.04
C VAL A 143 18.43 35.71 7.02
N ALA A 144 19.65 35.95 7.53
CA ALA A 144 20.01 37.20 8.18
C ALA A 144 21.37 37.72 7.65
N PRO A 145 21.53 39.03 7.39
CA PRO A 145 22.79 39.63 6.99
C PRO A 145 23.58 40.20 8.19
N GLY A 146 24.92 40.19 8.05
CA GLY A 146 25.88 41.21 8.49
C GLY A 146 25.91 41.70 9.95
N ARG A 147 27.07 41.50 10.59
CA ARG A 147 27.81 42.59 11.24
C ARG A 147 29.31 42.30 11.25
#